data_AF-A0A7R9JB10-F1
#
_entry.id   AF-A0A7R9JB10-F1
#
_cell.length_a   1.000
_cell.length_b   1.000
_cell.length_c   1.000
_cell.angle_alpha   90.00
_cell.angle_beta   90.00
_cell.angle_gamma   90.00
#
_symmetry.space_group_name_H-M   'P 1'
#
loop_
_entity.id
_entity.type
_entity.pdbx_description
1 polymer ?
#
loop_
_entity_poly.entity_id
_entity_poly.type
_entity_poly.pdbx_seq_one_letter_code
_entity_poly.pdbx_strand_id
1 'polypeptide(L)'
;MSPACDVAIYIETVLSKSDIVEYQGYSLEHQTSDLKEPVILWWTPFTGEKGRLKKCGNYLCYFTEDRNFHHHPLTKGFVFYGSKLDLLDLPLPRNGPSLDWSLLHEESPKNVPALSHKALLSLFNYSSTFSRYSHVPLTLQYLHSLESLIETKYFVPTQVKNQLLSELSPVVYIQSGCNTPSQRDAYVEELMKYIPVDSYGACLQNKKLPENLLYPSDGTDSDEFLHFISRYKFALAFENAVCEDYISEKLWRPLAVGSVPIYMGSPSDWLPNPESAILISEFESPEKLAHFLKELNNDTARYESYLGHKLYSANLKITNKKLLSALSSHSKENIDWGVNVEQFECYICQRAHIKMKGDTELSVLNESHYLCPPPSSHYRDFKMGDFWSQMWKVGRCEARVVRNFINQNKTAYTSQEFTEALKNLLKGVLALEAYWNYNIECNKRPRHFGVRELYRRRLKQGDEHNLVEEMHLGDLSGLFDHLSRLFDHTQSTVSAILKETLTVIVKELTAGCLQSPTSDQEWRDIASRFWSRQNMTHTVGAIDDKHVRIQAPQASGSALFNYKKLFSLLLVVGCDADYTRLIIDVGVHSSNTDQ
;
A
#
# COMPACT_ATOMS: atom_id res chain seq x y z
N MET A 1 -32.38 -13.86 8.57
CA MET A 1 -31.42 -13.74 7.45
C MET A 1 -31.85 -14.75 6.39
N SER A 2 -31.92 -14.34 5.12
CA SER A 2 -32.40 -15.18 4.01
C SER A 2 -31.25 -16.01 3.42
N PRO A 3 -31.41 -17.33 3.20
CA PRO A 3 -30.37 -18.21 2.64
C PRO A 3 -29.86 -17.81 1.24
N ALA A 4 -30.55 -16.93 0.52
CA ALA A 4 -30.20 -16.54 -0.84
C ALA A 4 -28.97 -15.62 -0.92
N CYS A 5 -28.67 -14.84 0.12
CA CYS A 5 -27.49 -13.95 0.14
C CYS A 5 -26.18 -14.70 0.40
N ASP A 6 -26.22 -15.85 1.06
CA ASP A 6 -25.03 -16.68 1.32
C ASP A 6 -24.46 -17.28 0.03
N VAL A 7 -25.28 -17.48 -1.02
CA VAL A 7 -24.82 -18.03 -2.31
C VAL A 7 -24.00 -17.02 -3.11
N ALA A 8 -24.33 -15.72 -3.06
CA ALA A 8 -23.54 -14.66 -3.70
C ALA A 8 -22.18 -14.47 -3.03
N ILE A 9 -22.14 -14.51 -1.69
CA ILE A 9 -20.91 -14.51 -0.89
C ILE A 9 -20.09 -15.78 -1.16
N TYR A 10 -20.74 -16.93 -1.37
CA TYR A 10 -20.06 -18.16 -1.74
C TYR A 10 -19.45 -18.09 -3.15
N ILE A 11 -20.12 -17.43 -4.11
CA ILE A 11 -19.56 -17.16 -5.45
C ILE A 11 -18.37 -16.20 -5.35
N GLU A 12 -18.41 -15.19 -4.49
CA GLU A 12 -17.26 -14.32 -4.17
C GLU A 12 -16.10 -15.12 -3.54
N THR A 13 -16.41 -16.11 -2.69
CA THR A 13 -15.42 -16.99 -2.04
C THR A 13 -14.82 -18.03 -3.00
N VAL A 14 -15.58 -18.48 -4.00
CA VAL A 14 -15.13 -19.44 -5.02
C VAL A 14 -14.38 -18.72 -6.15
N LEU A 15 -14.82 -17.53 -6.57
CA LEU A 15 -14.17 -16.71 -7.60
C LEU A 15 -12.96 -15.92 -7.06
N SER A 16 -12.85 -15.67 -5.75
CA SER A 16 -11.63 -15.16 -5.11
C SER A 16 -10.54 -16.23 -4.95
N LYS A 17 -10.88 -17.52 -5.14
CA LYS A 17 -9.94 -18.65 -4.99
C LYS A 17 -9.55 -19.36 -6.28
N SER A 18 -10.08 -18.93 -7.42
CA SER A 18 -9.76 -19.53 -8.72
C SER A 18 -9.01 -18.54 -9.62
N ASP A 19 -7.74 -18.27 -9.29
CA ASP A 19 -6.77 -17.76 -10.27
C ASP A 19 -6.03 -18.94 -10.89
N ILE A 20 -6.52 -19.40 -12.04
CA ILE A 20 -5.83 -20.29 -12.98
C ILE A 20 -5.85 -19.56 -14.34
N VAL A 21 -4.68 -19.20 -14.88
CA VAL A 21 -4.15 -19.70 -16.16
C VAL A 21 -2.68 -19.26 -16.30
N GLU A 22 -1.90 -20.25 -16.69
CA GLU A 22 -0.49 -20.32 -17.03
C GLU A 22 0.12 -19.09 -17.72
N TYR A 23 1.33 -18.78 -17.28
CA TYR A 23 2.34 -18.15 -18.12
C TYR A 23 3.21 -19.26 -18.71
N GLN A 24 3.24 -19.38 -20.04
CA GLN A 24 4.24 -20.19 -20.74
C GLN A 24 5.62 -19.57 -20.48
N GLY A 25 6.28 -20.08 -19.44
CA GLY A 25 7.69 -19.89 -19.16
C GLY A 25 8.16 -21.16 -18.50
N TYR A 26 8.57 -22.13 -19.31
CA TYR A 26 9.18 -23.41 -18.90
C TYR A 26 8.65 -23.96 -17.56
N SER A 27 7.50 -24.64 -17.62
CA SER A 27 7.01 -25.50 -16.54
C SER A 27 8.02 -26.62 -16.29
N LEU A 28 8.96 -26.38 -15.38
CA LEU A 28 9.51 -27.44 -14.58
C LEU A 28 8.51 -27.68 -13.46
N GLU A 29 7.52 -28.53 -13.71
CA GLU A 29 6.85 -29.29 -12.65
C GLU A 29 7.93 -30.13 -11.94
N HIS A 30 8.72 -29.50 -11.05
CA HIS A 30 9.45 -30.26 -10.06
C HIS A 30 8.40 -30.73 -9.06
N GLN A 31 8.10 -32.02 -9.13
CA GLN A 31 7.42 -32.76 -8.09
C GLN A 31 7.95 -32.29 -6.73
N THR A 32 7.06 -31.90 -5.83
CA THR A 32 7.38 -31.45 -4.46
C THR A 32 8.19 -32.49 -3.67
N SER A 33 8.25 -33.74 -4.15
CA SER A 33 9.09 -34.83 -3.62
C SER A 33 10.58 -34.76 -3.96
N ASP A 34 11.02 -33.93 -4.92
CA ASP A 34 12.41 -33.87 -5.40
C ASP A 34 13.19 -32.62 -4.95
N LEU A 35 12.59 -31.76 -4.13
CA LEU A 35 13.28 -30.59 -3.58
C LEU A 35 14.46 -31.03 -2.69
N LYS A 36 15.66 -30.52 -2.98
CA LYS A 36 16.89 -30.75 -2.19
C LYS A 36 17.37 -29.51 -1.45
N GLU A 37 16.81 -28.35 -1.81
CA GLU A 37 17.27 -27.06 -1.33
C GLU A 37 16.38 -26.51 -0.20
N PRO A 38 16.92 -25.62 0.65
CA PRO A 38 16.15 -24.99 1.71
C PRO A 38 14.95 -24.22 1.14
N VAL A 39 13.80 -24.40 1.77
CA VAL A 39 12.57 -23.69 1.44
C VAL A 39 12.44 -22.47 2.35
N ILE A 40 12.23 -21.31 1.73
CA ILE A 40 11.90 -20.05 2.37
C ILE A 40 10.47 -19.70 1.99
N LEU A 41 9.58 -19.66 2.99
CA LEU A 41 8.15 -19.44 2.77
C LEU A 41 7.80 -17.98 3.08
N TRP A 42 7.30 -17.25 2.09
CA TRP A 42 6.60 -15.99 2.32
C TRP A 42 5.26 -16.28 2.99
N TRP A 43 5.19 -16.07 4.32
CA TRP A 43 3.98 -16.36 5.09
C TRP A 43 2.84 -15.43 4.71
N THR A 44 3.15 -14.15 4.53
CA THR A 44 2.24 -13.13 3.99
C THR A 44 2.44 -13.03 2.47
N PRO A 45 1.44 -13.37 1.65
CA PRO A 45 1.55 -13.28 0.19
C PRO A 45 1.86 -11.86 -0.29
N PHE A 46 2.92 -11.71 -1.08
CA PHE A 46 3.49 -10.44 -1.49
C PHE A 46 4.03 -10.45 -2.93
N THR A 47 4.83 -11.45 -3.31
CA THR A 47 5.42 -11.60 -4.65
C THR A 47 4.44 -12.18 -5.67
N GLY A 48 3.43 -12.92 -5.22
CA GLY A 48 2.50 -13.65 -6.10
C GLY A 48 3.12 -14.90 -6.75
N GLU A 49 4.34 -15.28 -6.35
CA GLU A 49 5.04 -16.45 -6.87
C GLU A 49 4.66 -17.72 -6.11
N LYS A 50 4.11 -18.71 -6.81
CA LYS A 50 3.79 -20.03 -6.21
C LYS A 50 5.05 -20.84 -5.86
N GLY A 51 6.19 -20.54 -6.48
CA GLY A 51 7.42 -21.28 -6.25
C GLY A 51 8.54 -20.94 -7.24
N ARG A 52 9.73 -20.61 -6.74
CA ARG A 52 10.89 -20.25 -7.56
C ARG A 52 12.20 -20.71 -6.93
N LEU A 53 13.04 -21.42 -7.69
CA LEU A 53 14.44 -21.63 -7.32
C LEU A 53 15.23 -20.37 -7.64
N LYS A 54 15.99 -19.88 -6.66
CA LYS A 54 16.80 -18.67 -6.80
C LYS A 54 18.21 -18.88 -6.30
N LYS A 55 19.18 -18.50 -7.14
CA LYS A 55 20.59 -18.54 -6.81
C LYS A 55 21.03 -17.20 -6.22
N CYS A 56 21.63 -17.26 -5.04
CA CYS A 56 22.09 -16.13 -4.26
C CYS A 56 23.60 -16.30 -4.00
N GLY A 57 24.40 -15.83 -4.96
CA GLY A 57 25.84 -16.13 -4.99
C GLY A 57 26.09 -17.64 -5.10
N ASN A 58 26.66 -18.24 -4.05
CA ASN A 58 26.93 -19.69 -3.97
C ASN A 58 25.81 -20.50 -3.31
N TYR A 59 24.73 -19.84 -2.90
CA TYR A 59 23.60 -20.46 -2.23
C TYR A 59 22.43 -20.63 -3.19
N LEU A 60 21.66 -21.70 -3.04
CA LEU A 60 20.45 -21.96 -3.82
C LEU A 60 19.31 -22.22 -2.84
N CYS A 61 18.19 -21.53 -2.98
CA CYS A 61 17.00 -21.75 -2.16
C CYS A 61 15.74 -21.76 -3.02
N TYR A 62 14.69 -22.39 -2.50
CA TYR A 62 13.36 -22.38 -3.07
C TYR A 62 12.48 -21.39 -2.31
N PHE A 63 11.97 -20.37 -2.99
CA PHE A 63 11.06 -19.36 -2.45
C PHE A 63 9.64 -19.68 -2.89
N THR A 64 8.67 -19.57 -1.99
CA THR A 64 7.26 -19.87 -2.29
C THR A 64 6.34 -19.09 -1.36
N GLU A 65 5.11 -18.86 -1.79
CA GLU A 65 3.98 -18.40 -0.96
C GLU A 65 3.01 -19.54 -0.60
N ASP A 66 3.26 -20.75 -1.09
CA ASP A 66 2.39 -21.90 -0.84
C ASP A 66 2.57 -22.39 0.61
N ARG A 67 1.58 -22.09 1.45
CA ARG A 67 1.56 -22.48 2.86
C ARG A 67 1.52 -23.99 3.08
N ASN A 68 1.29 -24.81 2.05
CA ASN A 68 1.49 -26.27 2.15
C ASN A 68 2.94 -26.63 2.53
N PHE A 69 3.91 -25.74 2.25
CA PHE A 69 5.29 -25.91 2.67
C PHE A 69 5.54 -25.59 4.15
N HIS A 70 4.55 -25.14 4.91
CA HIS A 70 4.71 -24.80 6.34
C HIS A 70 5.37 -25.93 7.15
N HIS A 71 4.95 -27.18 6.91
CA HIS A 71 5.47 -28.36 7.60
C HIS A 71 6.50 -29.16 6.78
N HIS A 72 6.96 -28.61 5.65
CA HIS A 72 7.93 -29.30 4.81
C HIS A 72 9.29 -29.42 5.53
N PRO A 73 9.98 -30.59 5.53
CA PRO A 73 11.23 -30.79 6.26
C PRO A 73 12.38 -29.84 5.84
N LEU A 74 12.33 -29.34 4.62
CA LEU A 74 13.29 -28.37 4.08
C LEU A 74 12.94 -26.92 4.35
N THR A 75 11.78 -26.61 4.95
CA THR A 75 11.47 -25.23 5.35
C THR A 75 12.42 -24.78 6.44
N LYS A 76 13.10 -23.65 6.21
CA LYS A 76 14.10 -23.09 7.14
C LYS A 76 13.76 -21.69 7.65
N GLY A 77 12.78 -21.01 7.06
CA GLY A 77 12.33 -19.73 7.57
C GLY A 77 11.05 -19.22 6.91
N PHE A 78 10.44 -18.25 7.58
CA PHE A 78 9.27 -17.52 7.12
C PHE A 78 9.61 -16.07 6.89
N VAL A 79 9.05 -15.48 5.83
CA VAL A 79 9.19 -14.07 5.51
C VAL A 79 7.83 -13.38 5.60
N PHE A 80 7.81 -12.20 6.21
CA PHE A 80 6.62 -11.41 6.44
C PHE A 80 6.80 -10.04 5.80
N TYR A 81 5.85 -9.68 4.96
CA TYR A 81 5.65 -8.34 4.44
C TYR A 81 4.83 -7.55 5.46
N GLY A 82 5.46 -6.57 6.10
CA GLY A 82 4.94 -5.89 7.28
C GLY A 82 3.59 -5.22 7.04
N SER A 83 3.36 -4.60 5.87
CA SER A 83 2.08 -3.95 5.56
C SER A 83 0.89 -4.90 5.46
N LYS A 84 1.14 -6.22 5.31
CA LYS A 84 0.11 -7.27 5.29
C LYS A 84 0.19 -8.22 6.50
N LEU A 85 0.93 -7.83 7.54
CA LEU A 85 1.06 -8.66 8.74
C LEU A 85 -0.27 -8.67 9.51
N ASP A 86 -0.90 -9.84 9.60
CA ASP A 86 -2.06 -10.09 10.44
C ASP A 86 -1.63 -10.82 11.73
N LEU A 87 -1.95 -10.24 12.89
CA LEU A 87 -1.63 -10.81 14.18
C LEU A 87 -2.49 -12.03 14.54
N LEU A 88 -3.58 -12.29 13.82
CA LEU A 88 -4.40 -13.49 13.95
C LEU A 88 -3.90 -14.65 13.07
N ASP A 89 -3.00 -14.38 12.13
CA ASP A 89 -2.51 -15.34 11.14
C ASP A 89 -0.97 -15.43 11.18
N LEU A 90 -0.46 -16.17 12.17
CA LEU A 90 0.97 -16.40 12.37
C LEU A 90 1.29 -17.90 12.28
N PRO A 91 2.49 -18.30 11.80
CA PRO A 91 2.91 -19.70 11.74
C PRO A 91 3.22 -20.21 13.15
N LEU A 92 2.17 -20.62 13.86
CA LEU A 92 2.23 -21.13 15.22
C LEU A 92 2.22 -22.67 15.26
N PRO A 93 2.82 -23.28 16.30
CA PRO A 93 3.60 -22.63 17.36
C PRO A 93 4.90 -22.03 16.81
N ARG A 94 5.43 -21.00 17.47
CA ARG A 94 6.77 -20.46 17.13
C ARG A 94 7.81 -21.53 17.45
N ASN A 95 8.08 -22.39 16.47
CA ASN A 95 8.95 -23.56 16.60
C ASN A 95 10.41 -23.15 16.82
N GLY A 96 10.80 -22.96 18.09
CA GLY A 96 12.19 -22.90 18.59
C GLY A 96 13.19 -22.04 17.80
N PRO A 97 14.49 -22.21 18.06
CA PRO A 97 15.54 -21.51 17.34
C PRO A 97 15.77 -22.04 15.91
N SER A 98 15.05 -23.05 15.42
CA SER A 98 15.33 -23.71 14.13
C SER A 98 14.76 -22.97 12.92
N LEU A 99 13.55 -22.42 13.02
CA LEU A 99 12.92 -21.64 11.95
C LEU A 99 13.09 -20.14 12.20
N ASP A 100 13.66 -19.42 11.25
CA ASP A 100 13.82 -17.97 11.36
C ASP A 100 12.55 -17.24 10.85
N TRP A 101 12.19 -16.15 11.51
CA TRP A 101 11.16 -15.22 11.03
C TRP A 101 11.85 -13.95 10.52
N SER A 102 11.55 -13.54 9.31
CA SER A 102 12.19 -12.40 8.63
C SER A 102 11.14 -11.34 8.29
N LEU A 103 11.42 -10.08 8.61
CA LEU A 103 10.50 -8.96 8.39
C LEU A 103 10.99 -8.07 7.24
N LEU A 104 10.20 -7.93 6.18
CA LEU A 104 10.36 -6.89 5.15
C LEU A 104 9.29 -5.82 5.36
N HIS A 105 9.67 -4.58 5.66
CA HIS A 105 8.73 -3.49 5.88
C HIS A 105 9.35 -2.11 5.64
N GLU A 106 9.07 -1.59 4.46
CA GLU A 106 9.44 -0.27 3.93
C GLU A 106 8.64 0.88 4.53
N GLU A 107 7.42 0.58 5.00
CA GLU A 107 6.48 1.59 5.45
C GLU A 107 6.62 1.95 6.93
N SER A 108 6.06 3.11 7.26
CA SER A 108 5.91 3.55 8.65
C SER A 108 4.97 2.62 9.44
N PRO A 109 5.10 2.56 10.78
CA PRO A 109 4.21 1.76 11.63
C PRO A 109 2.74 2.17 11.62
N LYS A 110 2.35 3.17 10.81
CA LYS A 110 0.95 3.57 10.60
C LYS A 110 0.06 2.36 10.31
N ASN A 111 0.55 1.43 9.49
CA ASN A 111 -0.22 0.28 9.02
C ASN A 111 -0.27 -0.85 10.05
N VAL A 112 0.82 -1.05 10.81
CA VAL A 112 0.92 -2.10 11.84
C VAL A 112 1.63 -1.56 13.10
N PRO A 113 0.89 -0.85 13.99
CA PRO A 113 1.48 -0.19 15.16
C PRO A 113 2.22 -1.13 16.11
N ALA A 114 1.84 -2.41 16.14
CA ALA A 114 2.47 -3.43 16.98
C ALA A 114 3.96 -3.65 16.66
N LEU A 115 4.39 -3.42 15.41
CA LEU A 115 5.80 -3.57 14.99
C LEU A 115 6.74 -2.54 15.63
N SER A 116 6.23 -1.39 16.09
CA SER A 116 7.01 -0.40 16.85
C SER A 116 7.40 -0.86 18.25
N HIS A 117 6.92 -2.03 18.70
CA HIS A 117 7.10 -2.49 20.08
C HIS A 117 7.95 -3.75 20.12
N LYS A 118 8.99 -3.72 20.96
CA LYS A 118 9.91 -4.82 21.19
C LYS A 118 9.22 -6.18 21.37
N ALA A 119 8.09 -6.22 22.06
CA ALA A 119 7.37 -7.47 22.33
C ALA A 119 7.01 -8.25 21.05
N LEU A 120 6.61 -7.58 19.97
CA LEU A 120 6.37 -8.21 18.67
C LEU A 120 7.66 -8.27 17.86
N LEU A 121 8.41 -7.15 17.79
CA LEU A 121 9.60 -7.04 16.95
C LEU A 121 10.64 -8.12 17.24
N SER A 122 10.88 -8.46 18.52
CA SER A 122 11.83 -9.50 18.90
C SER A 122 11.32 -10.94 18.68
N LEU A 123 10.25 -11.14 17.89
CA LEU A 123 9.86 -12.46 17.35
C LEU A 123 10.58 -12.77 16.04
N PHE A 124 11.05 -11.72 15.36
CA PHE A 124 11.78 -11.79 14.12
C PHE A 124 13.29 -11.90 14.40
N ASN A 125 13.98 -12.55 13.47
CA ASN A 125 15.41 -12.79 13.48
C ASN A 125 16.15 -11.86 12.51
N TYR A 126 15.58 -11.63 11.33
CA TYR A 126 16.17 -10.78 10.29
C TYR A 126 15.20 -9.71 9.82
N SER A 127 15.74 -8.60 9.31
CA SER A 127 14.94 -7.45 8.92
C SER A 127 15.48 -6.76 7.68
N SER A 128 14.54 -6.30 6.85
CA SER A 128 14.73 -5.32 5.81
C SER A 128 13.68 -4.24 5.98
N THR A 129 14.06 -3.14 6.61
CA THR A 129 13.16 -2.05 6.98
C THR A 129 13.82 -0.72 6.64
N PHE A 130 13.10 0.39 6.81
CA PHE A 130 13.67 1.73 6.65
C PHE A 130 14.89 2.00 7.56
N SER A 131 15.08 1.25 8.65
CA SER A 131 16.22 1.44 9.58
C SER A 131 17.56 1.08 8.94
N ARG A 132 18.58 1.93 9.15
CA ARG A 132 19.97 1.64 8.75
C ARG A 132 20.57 0.43 9.48
N TYR A 133 19.97 0.02 10.60
CA TYR A 133 20.42 -1.11 11.40
C TYR A 133 19.79 -2.44 10.96
N SER A 134 18.91 -2.41 9.95
CA SER A 134 18.42 -3.63 9.33
C SER A 134 19.55 -4.45 8.72
N HIS A 135 19.34 -5.75 8.63
CA HIS A 135 20.32 -6.66 8.02
C HIS A 135 20.46 -6.37 6.52
N VAL A 136 19.36 -5.97 5.88
CA VAL A 136 19.32 -5.40 4.52
C VAL A 136 18.54 -4.08 4.58
N PRO A 137 19.21 -2.93 4.83
CA PRO A 137 18.53 -1.65 5.00
C PRO A 137 17.80 -1.14 3.76
N LEU A 138 16.63 -0.54 3.96
CA LEU A 138 15.83 0.15 2.93
C LEU A 138 15.91 1.68 3.07
N THR A 139 16.84 2.20 3.89
CA THR A 139 16.94 3.63 4.24
C THR A 139 16.99 4.57 3.02
N LEU A 140 17.64 4.14 1.94
CA LEU A 140 17.83 4.93 0.72
C LEU A 140 17.02 4.40 -0.47
N GLN A 141 16.02 3.54 -0.26
CA GLN A 141 15.29 2.88 -1.33
C GLN A 141 14.61 3.84 -2.34
N TYR A 142 14.25 5.04 -1.89
CA TYR A 142 13.59 6.07 -2.71
C TYR A 142 14.57 7.07 -3.34
N LEU A 143 15.88 6.86 -3.17
CA LEU A 143 16.93 7.62 -3.83
C LEU A 143 17.52 6.78 -4.95
N HIS A 144 17.08 7.01 -6.20
CA HIS A 144 17.49 6.19 -7.34
C HIS A 144 19.01 6.19 -7.58
N SER A 145 19.65 7.36 -7.48
CA SER A 145 21.08 7.52 -7.70
C SER A 145 21.62 8.85 -7.16
N LEU A 146 22.94 8.98 -6.98
CA LEU A 146 23.56 10.28 -6.68
C LEU A 146 23.39 11.26 -7.84
N GLU A 147 23.38 10.76 -9.06
CA GLU A 147 23.21 11.53 -10.28
C GLU A 147 21.85 12.25 -10.28
N SER A 148 20.77 11.61 -9.80
CA SER A 148 19.44 12.23 -9.70
C SER A 148 19.43 13.52 -8.84
N LEU A 149 20.30 13.58 -7.82
CA LEU A 149 20.46 14.77 -6.99
C LEU A 149 21.27 15.85 -7.69
N ILE A 150 22.14 15.49 -8.64
CA ILE A 150 23.12 16.40 -9.26
C ILE A 150 22.67 16.94 -10.61
N GLU A 151 21.93 16.14 -11.37
CA GLU A 151 21.51 16.44 -12.73
C GLU A 151 20.51 17.59 -12.79
N THR A 152 20.41 18.25 -13.95
CA THR A 152 19.56 19.42 -14.13
C THR A 152 18.38 19.15 -15.07
N LYS A 153 18.06 17.88 -15.36
CA LYS A 153 16.97 17.48 -16.29
C LYS A 153 15.67 18.24 -16.04
N TYR A 154 15.23 18.31 -14.78
CA TYR A 154 13.99 19.00 -14.39
C TYR A 154 14.22 20.39 -13.79
N PHE A 155 15.48 20.77 -13.53
CA PHE A 155 15.81 21.95 -12.74
C PHE A 155 15.37 23.24 -13.43
N VAL A 156 14.55 24.04 -12.73
CA VAL A 156 14.13 25.37 -13.18
C VAL A 156 14.99 26.43 -12.48
N PRO A 157 15.68 27.33 -13.23
CA PRO A 157 16.51 28.37 -12.64
C PRO A 157 15.73 29.29 -11.69
N THR A 158 16.37 29.76 -10.62
CA THR A 158 15.75 30.61 -9.58
C THR A 158 15.08 31.85 -10.17
N GLN A 159 15.67 32.45 -11.20
CA GLN A 159 15.13 33.63 -11.88
C GLN A 159 13.77 33.32 -12.54
N VAL A 160 13.62 32.13 -13.12
CA VAL A 160 12.35 31.66 -13.71
C VAL A 160 11.34 31.38 -12.60
N LYS A 161 11.75 30.71 -11.50
CA LYS A 161 10.87 30.50 -10.35
C LYS A 161 10.34 31.82 -9.76
N ASN A 162 11.17 32.86 -9.71
CA ASN A 162 10.77 34.20 -9.27
C ASN A 162 9.69 34.81 -10.17
N GLN A 163 9.77 34.62 -11.49
CA GLN A 163 8.74 35.08 -12.42
C GLN A 163 7.41 34.35 -12.20
N LEU A 164 7.47 33.03 -11.94
CA LEU A 164 6.30 32.19 -11.69
C LEU A 164 5.54 32.53 -10.39
N LEU A 165 6.12 33.31 -9.46
CA LEU A 165 5.43 33.79 -8.25
C LEU A 165 4.24 34.71 -8.55
N SER A 166 4.11 35.20 -9.79
CA SER A 166 2.92 35.93 -10.26
C SER A 166 1.69 35.02 -10.44
N GLU A 167 1.89 33.71 -10.57
CA GLU A 167 0.83 32.71 -10.83
C GLU A 167 0.77 31.60 -9.77
N LEU A 168 1.93 31.26 -9.17
CA LEU A 168 2.11 30.19 -8.21
C LEU A 168 2.40 30.73 -6.82
N SER A 169 1.92 30.02 -5.80
CA SER A 169 2.40 30.22 -4.43
C SER A 169 3.87 29.81 -4.31
N PRO A 170 4.65 30.38 -3.37
CA PRO A 170 6.06 29.99 -3.19
C PRO A 170 6.23 28.53 -2.70
N VAL A 171 5.20 27.99 -2.03
CA VAL A 171 5.21 26.66 -1.42
C VAL A 171 4.17 25.75 -2.06
N VAL A 172 4.56 24.51 -2.39
CA VAL A 172 3.63 23.46 -2.85
C VAL A 172 3.44 22.36 -1.81
N TYR A 173 2.22 21.85 -1.71
CA TYR A 173 1.84 20.70 -0.90
C TYR A 173 1.07 19.67 -1.74
N ILE A 174 1.61 18.47 -1.89
CA ILE A 174 0.95 17.38 -2.64
C ILE A 174 0.97 16.12 -1.80
N GLN A 175 -0.10 15.89 -1.04
CA GLN A 175 -0.29 14.69 -0.22
C GLN A 175 -1.71 14.16 -0.38
N SER A 176 -1.85 12.84 -0.46
CA SER A 176 -3.14 12.16 -0.57
C SER A 176 -3.51 11.34 0.67
N GLY A 177 -2.51 10.90 1.44
CA GLY A 177 -2.75 10.19 2.70
C GLY A 177 -2.94 11.15 3.88
N CYS A 178 -4.17 11.58 4.15
CA CYS A 178 -4.44 12.53 5.24
C CYS A 178 -4.53 11.83 6.60
N ASN A 179 -4.63 12.61 7.68
CA ASN A 179 -4.74 12.13 9.06
C ASN A 179 -3.60 11.15 9.42
N THR A 180 -2.38 11.66 9.48
CA THR A 180 -1.18 10.86 9.71
C THR A 180 -0.68 10.96 11.16
N PRO A 181 0.07 9.96 11.66
CA PRO A 181 0.74 10.03 12.96
C PRO A 181 1.58 11.29 13.20
N SER A 182 2.16 11.86 12.15
CA SER A 182 2.92 13.11 12.23
C SER A 182 2.06 14.36 12.41
N GLN A 183 0.73 14.26 12.31
CA GLN A 183 -0.22 15.38 12.30
C GLN A 183 0.15 16.47 11.28
N ARG A 184 0.76 16.07 10.16
CA ARG A 184 1.33 16.98 9.17
C ARG A 184 0.30 17.96 8.61
N ASP A 185 -0.94 17.52 8.44
CA ASP A 185 -2.01 18.32 7.87
C ASP A 185 -2.34 19.50 8.80
N ALA A 186 -2.43 19.27 10.11
CA ALA A 186 -2.68 20.34 11.08
C ALA A 186 -1.55 21.38 11.10
N TYR A 187 -0.29 20.93 10.97
CA TYR A 187 0.85 21.84 10.85
C TYR A 187 0.78 22.69 9.59
N VAL A 188 0.43 22.08 8.44
CA VAL A 188 0.28 22.81 7.17
C VAL A 188 -0.92 23.76 7.20
N GLU A 189 -2.05 23.37 7.79
CA GLU A 189 -3.21 24.24 7.95
C GLU A 189 -2.88 25.50 8.76
N GLU A 190 -2.08 25.37 9.82
CA GLU A 190 -1.58 26.52 10.57
C GLU A 190 -0.59 27.35 9.74
N LEU A 191 0.35 26.72 9.04
CA LEU A 191 1.31 27.40 8.17
C LEU A 191 0.62 28.25 7.08
N MET A 192 -0.46 27.75 6.50
CA MET A 192 -1.25 28.41 5.45
C MET A 192 -1.85 29.75 5.88
N LYS A 193 -1.98 30.02 7.19
CA LYS A 193 -2.43 31.32 7.72
C LYS A 193 -1.37 32.41 7.52
N TYR A 194 -0.10 32.02 7.45
CA TYR A 194 1.02 32.96 7.45
C TYR A 194 1.75 33.04 6.10
N ILE A 195 1.68 32.01 5.25
CA ILE A 195 2.28 32.02 3.90
C ILE A 195 1.37 31.30 2.88
N PRO A 196 1.24 31.79 1.64
CA PRO A 196 0.49 31.10 0.61
C PRO A 196 1.11 29.72 0.29
N VAL A 197 0.26 28.69 0.27
CA VAL A 197 0.63 27.32 -0.10
C VAL A 197 -0.37 26.83 -1.15
N ASP A 198 0.13 26.35 -2.27
CA ASP A 198 -0.70 25.66 -3.26
C ASP A 198 -0.78 24.17 -2.90
N SER A 199 -1.98 23.72 -2.54
CA SER A 199 -2.27 22.34 -2.17
C SER A 199 -3.10 21.63 -3.24
N TYR A 200 -2.53 20.56 -3.77
CA TYR A 200 -3.02 19.86 -4.95
C TYR A 200 -3.56 18.46 -4.67
N GLY A 201 -3.03 17.79 -3.65
CA GLY A 201 -3.44 16.44 -3.24
C GLY A 201 -4.80 16.43 -2.54
N ALA A 202 -5.21 15.27 -2.03
CA ALA A 202 -6.49 15.15 -1.32
C ALA A 202 -6.54 15.95 0.00
N CYS A 203 -5.37 16.20 0.61
CA CYS A 203 -5.26 16.88 1.90
C CYS A 203 -5.20 18.41 1.73
N LEU A 204 -6.04 19.15 2.46
CA LEU A 204 -6.10 20.62 2.44
C LEU A 204 -6.21 21.21 1.03
N GLN A 205 -6.85 20.50 0.10
CA GLN A 205 -6.89 20.86 -1.32
C GLN A 205 -7.47 22.26 -1.53
N ASN A 206 -6.67 23.15 -2.13
CA ASN A 206 -7.10 24.50 -2.51
C ASN A 206 -6.83 24.82 -4.00
N LYS A 207 -6.13 23.92 -4.69
CA LYS A 207 -5.89 23.94 -6.14
C LYS A 207 -6.26 22.57 -6.73
N LYS A 208 -6.61 22.56 -8.02
CA LYS A 208 -6.78 21.33 -8.78
C LYS A 208 -5.50 21.02 -9.54
N LEU A 209 -5.09 19.76 -9.55
CA LEU A 209 -4.04 19.32 -10.46
C LEU A 209 -4.52 19.45 -11.92
N PRO A 210 -3.62 19.79 -12.85
CA PRO A 210 -3.88 19.59 -14.28
C PRO A 210 -4.33 18.16 -14.56
N GLU A 211 -5.28 17.99 -15.49
CA GLU A 211 -5.90 16.67 -15.78
C GLU A 211 -4.85 15.61 -16.15
N ASN A 212 -3.82 15.99 -16.91
CA ASN A 212 -2.73 15.11 -17.29
C ASN A 212 -1.83 14.65 -16.12
N LEU A 213 -2.01 15.23 -14.92
CA LEU A 213 -1.30 14.88 -13.69
C LEU A 213 -2.20 14.18 -12.66
N LEU A 214 -3.48 13.96 -12.97
CA LEU A 214 -4.39 13.21 -12.07
C LEU A 214 -4.10 11.70 -12.09
N TYR A 215 -3.65 11.18 -13.25
CA TYR A 215 -3.33 9.77 -13.47
C TYR A 215 -2.02 9.63 -14.26
N PRO A 216 -0.88 10.06 -13.70
CA PRO A 216 0.40 9.92 -14.39
C PRO A 216 0.71 8.44 -14.64
N SER A 217 1.17 8.10 -15.84
CA SER A 217 1.43 6.72 -16.29
C SER A 217 2.37 5.94 -15.37
N ASP A 218 3.29 6.65 -14.72
CA ASP A 218 4.32 6.11 -13.82
C ASP A 218 4.17 6.64 -12.38
N GLY A 219 2.96 7.07 -11.99
CA GLY A 219 2.71 7.61 -10.66
C GLY A 219 3.39 8.97 -10.43
N THR A 220 3.67 9.30 -9.17
CA THR A 220 4.23 10.61 -8.76
C THR A 220 5.70 10.83 -9.14
N ASP A 221 6.29 9.95 -9.94
CA ASP A 221 7.67 10.06 -10.45
C ASP A 221 7.72 10.21 -11.98
N SER A 222 6.57 10.45 -12.64
CA SER A 222 6.54 10.75 -14.07
C SER A 222 7.26 12.07 -14.39
N ASP A 223 7.81 12.17 -15.61
CA ASP A 223 8.53 13.35 -16.09
C ASP A 223 7.68 14.63 -15.97
N GLU A 224 6.38 14.55 -16.29
CA GLU A 224 5.45 15.67 -16.20
C GLU A 224 5.23 16.12 -14.75
N PHE A 225 5.13 15.18 -13.81
CA PHE A 225 4.95 15.50 -12.40
C PHE A 225 6.22 16.12 -11.80
N LEU A 226 7.40 15.60 -12.16
CA LEU A 226 8.68 16.16 -11.74
C LEU A 226 8.90 17.58 -12.28
N HIS A 227 8.59 17.81 -13.56
CA HIS A 227 8.57 19.16 -14.14
C HIS A 227 7.56 20.09 -13.46
N PHE A 228 6.41 19.57 -13.03
CA PHE A 228 5.40 20.36 -12.33
C PHE A 228 5.92 20.88 -10.98
N ILE A 229 6.54 20.01 -10.17
CA ILE A 229 7.10 20.36 -8.85
C ILE A 229 8.31 21.29 -8.97
N SER A 230 9.14 21.12 -10.01
CA SER A 230 10.38 21.88 -10.17
C SER A 230 10.18 23.39 -10.32
N ARG A 231 8.99 23.82 -10.73
CA ARG A 231 8.59 25.23 -10.84
C ARG A 231 8.46 25.95 -9.50
N TYR A 232 8.18 25.22 -8.42
CA TYR A 232 8.03 25.79 -7.09
C TYR A 232 9.39 26.08 -6.43
N LYS A 233 9.45 27.11 -5.59
CA LYS A 233 10.64 27.37 -4.80
C LYS A 233 10.78 26.38 -3.66
N PHE A 234 9.68 26.13 -2.94
CA PHE A 234 9.63 25.24 -1.79
C PHE A 234 8.59 24.14 -1.98
N ALA A 235 8.91 22.94 -1.50
CA ALA A 235 7.97 21.82 -1.47
C ALA A 235 7.89 21.24 -0.05
N LEU A 236 6.68 21.05 0.46
CA LEU A 236 6.45 20.44 1.76
C LEU A 236 6.66 18.92 1.67
N ALA A 237 7.78 18.46 2.22
CA ALA A 237 8.25 17.08 2.26
C ALA A 237 7.94 16.47 3.65
N PHE A 238 6.67 16.26 3.96
CA PHE A 238 6.25 15.80 5.29
C PHE A 238 5.91 14.31 5.29
N GLU A 239 6.62 13.53 6.09
CA GLU A 239 6.39 12.09 6.24
C GLU A 239 5.11 11.77 7.01
N ASN A 240 4.60 10.55 6.80
CA ASN A 240 3.42 10.06 7.51
C ASN A 240 3.69 9.89 9.02
N ALA A 241 4.91 9.52 9.38
CA ALA A 241 5.36 9.39 10.76
C ALA A 241 6.79 9.91 10.87
N VAL A 242 7.15 10.43 12.04
CA VAL A 242 8.50 10.90 12.34
C VAL A 242 9.25 9.74 13.00
N CYS A 243 9.88 8.91 12.17
CA CYS A 243 10.69 7.77 12.61
C CYS A 243 12.15 7.98 12.19
N GLU A 244 13.10 7.40 12.94
CA GLU A 244 14.50 7.44 12.54
C GLU A 244 14.71 6.61 11.27
N ASP A 245 15.40 7.17 10.28
CA ASP A 245 15.67 6.58 8.96
C ASP A 245 14.45 6.33 8.06
N TYR A 246 13.22 6.67 8.49
CA TYR A 246 12.06 6.67 7.59
C TYR A 246 12.12 7.91 6.69
N ILE A 247 12.61 7.69 5.47
CA ILE A 247 12.75 8.70 4.42
C ILE A 247 12.12 8.13 3.15
N SER A 248 11.16 8.86 2.60
CA SER A 248 10.42 8.47 1.40
C SER A 248 10.77 9.32 0.19
N GLU A 249 10.08 9.08 -0.92
CA GLU A 249 10.13 9.89 -2.12
C GLU A 249 9.83 11.38 -1.84
N LYS A 250 9.13 11.68 -0.74
CA LYS A 250 8.76 13.05 -0.34
C LYS A 250 9.96 13.95 -0.10
N LEU A 251 11.05 13.43 0.49
CA LEU A 251 12.30 14.19 0.66
C LEU A 251 13.12 14.22 -0.63
N TRP A 252 13.26 13.08 -1.30
CA TRP A 252 14.17 12.95 -2.44
C TRP A 252 13.66 13.68 -3.69
N ARG A 253 12.36 13.66 -3.96
CA ARG A 253 11.75 14.31 -5.13
C ARG A 253 12.08 15.82 -5.23
N PRO A 254 11.81 16.66 -4.22
CA PRO A 254 12.16 18.08 -4.29
C PRO A 254 13.67 18.32 -4.43
N LEU A 255 14.51 17.55 -3.72
CA LEU A 255 15.96 17.61 -3.88
C LEU A 255 16.39 17.31 -5.33
N ALA A 256 15.80 16.27 -5.93
CA ALA A 256 16.10 15.83 -7.29
C ALA A 256 15.66 16.84 -8.35
N VAL A 257 14.54 17.55 -8.17
CA VAL A 257 14.09 18.57 -9.14
C VAL A 257 14.62 19.98 -8.85
N GLY A 258 15.34 20.14 -7.73
CA GLY A 258 15.92 21.41 -7.29
C GLY A 258 14.89 22.42 -6.75
N SER A 259 13.85 21.92 -6.08
CA SER A 259 12.99 22.69 -5.19
C SER A 259 13.45 22.46 -3.75
N VAL A 260 13.47 23.49 -2.89
CA VAL A 260 13.98 23.33 -1.52
C VAL A 260 12.93 22.62 -0.67
N PRO A 261 13.20 21.41 -0.13
CA PRO A 261 12.27 20.73 0.75
C PRO A 261 12.13 21.47 2.08
N ILE A 262 10.88 21.64 2.52
CA ILE A 262 10.52 21.93 3.91
C ILE A 262 10.17 20.60 4.54
N TYR A 263 11.00 20.11 5.44
CA TYR A 263 11.04 18.69 5.80
C TYR A 263 10.58 18.41 7.24
N MET A 264 9.73 17.39 7.38
CA MET A 264 9.31 16.79 8.64
C MET A 264 9.35 15.27 8.48
N GLY A 265 10.27 14.59 9.15
CA GLY A 265 10.49 13.15 9.00
C GLY A 265 11.70 12.71 9.81
N SER A 266 12.49 11.77 9.30
CA SER A 266 13.73 11.32 9.96
C SER A 266 14.67 12.49 10.32
N PRO A 267 15.39 12.43 11.46
CA PRO A 267 16.52 13.33 11.73
C PRO A 267 17.54 13.35 10.56
N SER A 268 18.12 14.53 10.32
CA SER A 268 18.65 15.04 9.03
C SER A 268 19.97 14.46 8.51
N ASP A 269 20.44 13.31 9.01
CA ASP A 269 21.78 12.80 8.70
C ASP A 269 22.01 12.38 7.24
N TRP A 270 20.96 12.32 6.42
CA TRP A 270 20.98 11.79 5.05
C TRP A 270 20.91 12.88 3.97
N LEU A 271 20.79 14.15 4.36
CA LEU A 271 20.76 15.27 3.42
C LEU A 271 22.06 15.34 2.60
N PRO A 272 22.01 15.69 1.30
CA PRO A 272 23.20 15.78 0.46
C PRO A 272 24.22 16.80 0.98
N ASN A 273 23.71 17.92 1.52
CA ASN A 273 24.49 18.98 2.16
C ASN A 273 23.75 19.47 3.43
N PRO A 274 24.46 20.05 4.43
CA PRO A 274 23.82 20.60 5.62
C PRO A 274 22.69 21.60 5.30
N GLU A 275 22.93 22.51 4.36
CA GLU A 275 21.93 23.43 3.80
C GLU A 275 21.36 22.84 2.50
N SER A 276 20.49 21.84 2.60
CA SER A 276 19.73 21.35 1.42
C SER A 276 18.25 21.11 1.69
N ALA A 277 17.84 21.25 2.95
CA ALA A 277 16.45 21.21 3.39
C ALA A 277 16.24 22.20 4.53
N ILE A 278 14.99 22.63 4.70
CA ILE A 278 14.56 23.44 5.83
C ILE A 278 13.87 22.49 6.81
N LEU A 279 14.48 22.26 7.98
CA LEU A 279 13.96 21.31 8.96
C LEU A 279 12.95 22.00 9.87
N ILE A 280 11.71 21.53 9.92
CA ILE A 280 10.69 22.20 10.74
C ILE A 280 11.01 22.16 12.25
N SER A 281 11.83 21.19 12.68
CA SER A 281 12.27 21.02 14.07
C SER A 281 13.15 22.16 14.57
N GLU A 282 13.69 22.99 13.67
CA GLU A 282 14.51 24.16 13.99
C GLU A 282 13.65 25.40 14.30
N PHE A 283 12.33 25.32 14.09
CA PHE A 283 11.41 26.44 14.27
C PHE A 283 10.45 26.19 15.44
N GLU A 284 10.20 27.23 16.24
CA GLU A 284 9.31 27.14 17.40
C GLU A 284 7.83 26.97 17.01
N SER A 285 7.43 27.48 15.84
CA SER A 285 6.05 27.45 15.35
C SER A 285 5.96 27.56 13.82
N PRO A 286 4.83 27.16 13.21
CA PRO A 286 4.57 27.39 11.78
C PRO A 286 4.64 28.87 11.37
N GLU A 287 4.30 29.81 12.25
CA GLU A 287 4.44 31.24 12.00
C GLU A 287 5.90 31.66 11.83
N LYS A 288 6.79 31.19 12.72
CA LYS A 288 8.24 31.46 12.62
C LYS A 288 8.84 30.87 11.36
N LEU A 289 8.42 29.66 10.99
CA LEU A 289 8.78 29.06 9.71
C LEU A 289 8.28 29.91 8.54
N ALA A 290 7.04 30.38 8.54
CA ALA A 290 6.50 31.23 7.48
C ALA A 290 7.27 32.55 7.32
N HIS A 291 7.67 33.20 8.42
CA HIS A 291 8.50 34.40 8.37
C HIS A 291 9.86 34.11 7.73
N PHE A 292 10.53 33.04 8.16
CA PHE A 292 11.78 32.60 7.55
C PHE A 292 11.63 32.31 6.05
N LEU A 293 10.57 31.61 5.65
CA LEU A 293 10.30 31.30 4.24
C LEU A 293 10.06 32.56 3.40
N LYS A 294 9.38 33.59 3.95
CA LYS A 294 9.19 34.87 3.25
C LYS A 294 10.51 35.62 3.05
N GLU A 295 11.36 35.66 4.08
CA GLU A 295 12.70 36.25 3.96
C GLU A 295 13.53 35.51 2.90
N LEU A 296 13.57 34.18 2.98
CA LEU A 296 14.30 33.34 2.05
C LEU A 296 13.75 33.44 0.62
N ASN A 297 12.43 33.56 0.46
CA ASN A 297 11.80 33.74 -0.85
C ASN A 297 12.25 35.04 -1.55
N ASN A 298 12.55 36.08 -0.78
CA ASN A 298 12.94 37.40 -1.28
C ASN A 298 14.47 37.57 -1.44
N ASP A 299 15.26 36.62 -0.95
CA ASP A 299 16.72 36.63 -1.05
C ASP A 299 17.20 35.50 -1.98
N THR A 300 17.46 35.85 -3.25
CA THR A 300 17.93 34.89 -4.27
C THR A 300 19.22 34.19 -3.87
N ALA A 301 20.20 34.92 -3.33
CA ALA A 301 21.51 34.33 -3.01
C ALA A 301 21.39 33.35 -1.84
N ARG A 302 20.60 33.71 -0.81
CA ARG A 302 20.33 32.82 0.32
C ARG A 302 19.48 31.62 -0.08
N TYR A 303 18.49 31.78 -0.97
CA TYR A 303 17.71 30.65 -1.49
C TYR A 303 18.61 29.66 -2.25
N GLU A 304 19.53 30.17 -3.08
CA GLU A 304 20.44 29.34 -3.86
C GLU A 304 21.48 28.61 -3.01
N SER A 305 21.77 29.05 -1.78
CA SER A 305 22.65 28.30 -0.87
C SER A 305 22.09 26.92 -0.51
N TYR A 306 20.76 26.76 -0.51
CA TYR A 306 20.06 25.48 -0.31
C TYR A 306 20.11 24.55 -1.53
N LEU A 307 20.61 25.04 -2.67
CA LEU A 307 20.65 24.32 -3.94
C LEU A 307 22.09 23.97 -4.35
N GLY A 308 23.03 23.90 -3.40
CA GLY A 308 24.44 23.59 -3.66
C GLY A 308 24.66 22.31 -4.47
N HIS A 309 23.79 21.30 -4.29
CA HIS A 309 23.82 20.05 -5.07
C HIS A 309 23.45 20.21 -6.54
N LYS A 310 22.73 21.27 -6.91
CA LYS A 310 22.42 21.61 -8.30
C LYS A 310 23.42 22.63 -8.88
N LEU A 311 23.77 23.65 -8.10
CA LEU A 311 24.45 24.85 -8.59
C LEU A 311 25.97 24.84 -8.47
N TYR A 312 26.54 24.12 -7.51
CA TYR A 312 28.00 24.12 -7.33
C TYR A 312 28.73 23.24 -8.36
N SER A 313 30.04 23.46 -8.50
CA SER A 313 30.90 22.69 -9.40
C SER A 313 30.90 21.20 -9.02
N ALA A 314 31.14 20.32 -10.00
CA ALA A 314 30.96 18.87 -9.86
C ALA A 314 31.60 18.24 -8.61
N ASN A 315 32.73 18.77 -8.13
CA ASN A 315 33.45 18.24 -6.96
C ASN A 315 32.89 18.72 -5.60
N LEU A 316 31.90 19.62 -5.58
CA LEU A 316 31.33 20.23 -4.38
C LEU A 316 29.81 20.04 -4.25
N LYS A 317 29.19 19.27 -5.16
CA LYS A 317 27.72 19.13 -5.18
C LYS A 317 27.17 18.35 -3.99
N ILE A 318 27.86 17.31 -3.51
CA ILE A 318 27.40 16.50 -2.36
C ILE A 318 28.56 16.36 -1.37
N THR A 319 28.37 16.86 -0.15
CA THR A 319 29.41 16.89 0.90
C THR A 319 29.19 15.82 1.98
N ASN A 320 28.00 15.24 2.05
CA ASN A 320 27.68 14.22 3.04
C ASN A 320 28.41 12.90 2.76
N LYS A 321 29.52 12.66 3.47
CA LYS A 321 30.33 11.45 3.35
C LYS A 321 29.58 10.16 3.67
N LYS A 322 28.60 10.22 4.58
CA LYS A 322 27.81 9.05 4.98
C LYS A 322 26.86 8.63 3.87
N LEU A 323 26.20 9.60 3.23
CA LEU A 323 25.36 9.35 2.05
C LEU A 323 26.21 8.76 0.91
N LEU A 324 27.37 9.36 0.63
CA LEU A 324 28.30 8.88 -0.39
C LEU A 324 28.79 7.46 -0.11
N SER A 325 29.17 7.15 1.13
CA SER A 325 29.62 5.80 1.49
C SER A 325 28.51 4.76 1.35
N ALA A 326 27.29 5.09 1.78
CA ALA A 326 26.15 4.18 1.70
C ALA A 326 25.84 3.80 0.25
N LEU A 327 25.79 4.78 -0.66
CA LEU A 327 25.49 4.53 -2.07
C LEU A 327 26.65 3.89 -2.83
N SER A 328 27.91 4.15 -2.45
CA SER A 328 29.06 3.48 -3.05
C SER A 328 29.16 1.99 -2.72
N SER A 329 28.54 1.57 -1.60
CA SER A 329 28.52 0.18 -1.14
C SER A 329 27.42 -0.65 -1.78
N HIS A 330 26.41 0.00 -2.37
CA HIS A 330 25.41 -0.65 -3.20
C HIS A 330 25.99 -0.82 -4.62
N SER A 331 25.91 -2.03 -5.17
CA SER A 331 26.27 -2.27 -6.56
C SER A 331 25.52 -1.27 -7.45
N LYS A 332 26.15 -0.82 -8.55
CA LYS A 332 25.67 0.20 -9.51
C LYS A 332 24.32 -0.10 -10.19
N GLU A 333 23.55 -1.05 -9.69
CA GLU A 333 22.22 -1.37 -10.17
C GLU A 333 21.23 -0.37 -9.54
N ASN A 334 20.31 0.12 -10.36
CA ASN A 334 19.26 1.03 -9.93
C ASN A 334 18.59 0.49 -8.67
N ILE A 335 18.44 1.34 -7.67
CA ILE A 335 17.67 1.03 -6.46
C ILE A 335 16.20 0.94 -6.88
N ASP A 336 15.80 -0.26 -7.27
CA ASP A 336 14.44 -0.66 -7.60
C ASP A 336 13.88 -1.51 -6.45
N TRP A 337 12.59 -1.39 -6.20
CA TRP A 337 11.90 -2.14 -5.16
C TRP A 337 12.04 -3.66 -5.35
N GLY A 338 11.98 -4.13 -6.59
CA GLY A 338 12.23 -5.54 -6.92
C GLY A 338 13.61 -6.00 -6.45
N VAL A 339 14.65 -5.19 -6.69
CA VAL A 339 16.03 -5.48 -6.28
C VAL A 339 16.16 -5.57 -4.75
N ASN A 340 15.47 -4.72 -3.99
CA ASN A 340 15.51 -4.75 -2.52
C ASN A 340 14.91 -6.04 -1.95
N VAL A 341 13.76 -6.47 -2.48
CA VAL A 341 13.14 -7.76 -2.13
C VAL A 341 14.10 -8.89 -2.45
N GLU A 342 14.74 -8.83 -3.62
CA GLU A 342 15.65 -9.86 -4.05
C GLU A 342 16.91 -9.99 -3.18
N GLN A 343 17.47 -8.85 -2.76
CA GLN A 343 18.61 -8.81 -1.84
C GLN A 343 18.25 -9.39 -0.48
N PHE A 344 17.06 -9.07 0.05
CA PHE A 344 16.62 -9.61 1.34
C PHE A 344 16.37 -11.12 1.27
N GLU A 345 15.72 -11.61 0.22
CA GLU A 345 15.59 -13.04 -0.06
C GLU A 345 16.96 -13.73 -0.06
N CYS A 346 17.94 -13.14 -0.74
CA CYS A 346 19.28 -13.72 -0.81
C CYS A 346 20.02 -13.71 0.52
N TYR A 347 19.86 -12.67 1.33
CA TYR A 347 20.36 -12.64 2.69
C TYR A 347 19.78 -13.80 3.52
N ILE A 348 18.46 -14.00 3.46
CA ILE A 348 17.77 -15.07 4.19
C ILE A 348 18.23 -16.45 3.70
N CYS A 349 18.37 -16.64 2.39
CA CYS A 349 18.87 -17.89 1.82
C CYS A 349 20.28 -18.22 2.32
N GLN A 350 21.18 -17.25 2.32
CA GLN A 350 22.53 -17.41 2.86
C GLN A 350 22.50 -17.80 4.35
N ARG A 351 21.68 -17.13 5.16
CA ARG A 351 21.55 -17.45 6.59
C ARG A 351 20.99 -18.85 6.82
N ALA A 352 20.00 -19.29 6.05
CA ALA A 352 19.46 -20.64 6.13
C ALA A 352 20.53 -21.72 5.88
N HIS A 353 21.37 -21.53 4.85
CA HIS A 353 22.49 -22.44 4.55
C HIS A 353 23.56 -22.44 5.64
N ILE A 354 23.93 -21.28 6.18
CA ILE A 354 24.91 -21.16 7.28
C ILE A 354 24.42 -21.93 8.51
N LYS A 355 23.14 -21.78 8.85
CA LYS A 355 22.51 -22.47 9.99
C LYS A 355 22.46 -23.99 9.79
N MET A 356 22.18 -24.44 8.57
CA MET A 356 22.22 -25.86 8.22
C MET A 356 23.63 -26.48 8.34
N LYS A 357 24.69 -25.68 8.31
CA LYS A 357 26.07 -26.13 8.53
C LYS A 357 26.48 -26.16 10.01
N GLY A 358 25.55 -25.88 10.93
CA GLY A 358 25.76 -25.99 12.38
C GLY A 358 26.01 -24.67 13.10
N ASP A 359 25.90 -23.53 12.43
CA ASP A 359 25.86 -22.23 13.10
C ASP A 359 24.53 -22.08 13.85
N THR A 360 24.60 -21.77 15.14
CA THR A 360 23.45 -21.63 16.04
C THR A 360 23.31 -20.21 16.58
N GLU A 361 24.05 -19.24 16.03
CA GLU A 361 23.93 -17.85 16.45
C GLU A 361 22.48 -17.35 16.29
N LEU A 362 21.88 -16.99 17.42
CA LEU A 362 20.53 -16.46 17.47
C LEU A 362 20.55 -14.97 17.21
N SER A 363 20.13 -14.57 16.01
CA SER A 363 19.78 -13.18 15.75
C SER A 363 18.34 -12.93 16.20
N VAL A 364 18.12 -11.86 16.94
CA VAL A 364 16.79 -11.40 17.36
C VAL A 364 16.75 -9.91 17.16
N LEU A 365 15.70 -9.42 16.49
CA LEU A 365 15.56 -7.99 16.27
C LEU A 365 15.39 -7.25 17.59
N ASN A 366 16.09 -6.12 17.70
CA ASN A 366 15.90 -5.16 18.76
C ASN A 366 15.29 -3.86 18.19
N GLU A 367 14.97 -2.90 19.06
CA GLU A 367 14.27 -1.67 18.70
C GLU A 367 15.00 -0.85 17.62
N SER A 368 16.33 -0.94 17.51
CA SER A 368 17.13 -0.25 16.50
C SER A 368 16.70 -0.56 15.06
N HIS A 369 16.14 -1.76 14.81
CA HIS A 369 15.71 -2.21 13.49
C HIS A 369 14.39 -1.59 13.03
N TYR A 370 13.68 -0.87 13.90
CA TYR A 370 12.38 -0.28 13.59
C TYR A 370 12.08 0.93 14.50
N LEU A 371 13.05 1.83 14.67
CA LEU A 371 12.95 2.98 15.57
C LEU A 371 11.91 4.00 15.09
N CYS A 372 10.69 3.84 15.58
CA CYS A 372 9.66 4.85 15.44
C CYS A 372 9.08 5.22 16.83
N PRO A 373 9.36 6.43 17.34
CA PRO A 373 8.86 6.87 18.63
C PRO A 373 7.32 7.03 18.61
N PRO A 374 6.70 7.21 19.79
CA PRO A 374 5.28 7.57 19.87
C PRO A 374 5.00 8.82 19.02
N PRO A 375 3.82 8.89 18.37
CA PRO A 375 3.39 10.08 17.65
C PRO A 375 3.51 11.34 18.52
N SER A 376 4.10 12.39 17.96
CA SER A 376 4.29 13.68 18.63
C SER A 376 3.77 14.80 17.73
N SER A 377 3.04 15.75 18.32
CA SER A 377 2.63 16.95 17.59
C SER A 377 3.77 17.95 17.58
N HIS A 378 4.17 18.39 16.38
CA HIS A 378 5.11 19.50 16.20
C HIS A 378 4.42 20.87 16.30
N TYR A 379 3.13 20.90 16.67
CA TYR A 379 2.33 22.09 16.91
C TYR A 379 1.75 22.04 18.34
N ARG A 380 2.34 22.84 19.25
CA ARG A 380 2.13 22.74 20.72
C ARG A 380 0.69 22.99 21.18
N ASP A 381 -0.09 23.75 20.42
CA ASP A 381 -1.47 24.13 20.78
C ASP A 381 -2.50 23.07 20.40
N PHE A 382 -2.12 22.04 19.64
CA PHE A 382 -3.00 20.92 19.34
C PHE A 382 -3.00 19.91 20.48
N LYS A 383 -3.83 20.18 21.50
CA LYS A 383 -4.20 19.20 22.53
C LYS A 383 -5.56 18.59 22.22
N MET A 384 -5.54 17.52 21.44
CA MET A 384 -6.56 16.48 21.52
C MET A 384 -5.87 15.15 21.74
N GLY A 385 -6.49 14.25 22.49
CA GLY A 385 -5.99 12.90 22.76
C GLY A 385 -5.89 12.10 21.46
N ASP A 386 -4.82 12.37 20.71
CA ASP A 386 -4.61 12.00 19.33
C ASP A 386 -4.89 10.52 19.12
N PHE A 387 -5.80 10.22 18.19
CA PHE A 387 -6.13 8.88 17.74
C PHE A 387 -4.86 8.04 17.55
N TRP A 388 -3.80 8.62 16.95
CA TRP A 388 -2.53 7.93 16.73
C TRP A 388 -1.76 7.64 18.01
N SER A 389 -1.80 8.52 19.00
CA SER A 389 -1.24 8.24 20.33
C SER A 389 -1.97 7.08 21.02
N GLN A 390 -3.27 6.93 20.78
CA GLN A 390 -4.04 5.78 21.27
C GLN A 390 -3.71 4.51 20.50
N MET A 391 -3.66 4.57 19.15
CA MET A 391 -3.23 3.45 18.30
C MET A 391 -1.84 2.93 18.67
N TRP A 392 -0.91 3.82 19.00
CA TRP A 392 0.41 3.43 19.46
C TRP A 392 0.38 2.67 20.80
N LYS A 393 -0.54 3.01 21.72
CA LYS A 393 -0.78 2.26 22.96
C LYS A 393 -1.45 0.91 22.69
N VAL A 394 -2.42 0.86 21.78
CA VAL A 394 -3.09 -0.38 21.35
C VAL A 394 -2.06 -1.35 20.76
N GLY A 395 -1.22 -0.88 19.84
CA GLY A 395 -0.12 -1.67 19.25
C GLY A 395 0.82 -2.27 20.31
N ARG A 396 1.08 -1.55 21.40
CA ARG A 396 1.87 -2.08 22.53
C ARG A 396 1.19 -3.26 23.20
N CYS A 397 -0.12 -3.15 23.42
CA CYS A 397 -0.89 -4.23 24.04
C CYS A 397 -1.04 -5.41 23.09
N GLU A 398 -1.31 -5.19 21.80
CA GLU A 398 -1.32 -6.24 20.77
C GLU A 398 0.00 -7.02 20.73
N ALA A 399 1.12 -6.32 20.68
CA ALA A 399 2.45 -6.91 20.70
C ALA A 399 2.68 -7.79 21.96
N ARG A 400 2.15 -7.36 23.12
CA ARG A 400 2.21 -8.13 24.38
C ARG A 400 1.28 -9.34 24.36
N VAL A 401 0.08 -9.24 23.79
CA VAL A 401 -0.83 -10.38 23.64
C VAL A 401 -0.18 -11.48 22.82
N VAL A 402 0.34 -11.15 21.63
CA VAL A 402 1.02 -12.12 20.76
C VAL A 402 2.21 -12.76 21.48
N ARG A 403 3.06 -11.95 22.13
CA ARG A 403 4.20 -12.45 22.91
C ARG A 403 3.76 -13.42 24.01
N ASN A 404 2.69 -13.10 24.75
CA ASN A 404 2.19 -13.96 25.81
C ASN A 404 1.65 -15.28 25.27
N PHE A 405 0.90 -15.27 24.16
CA PHE A 405 0.43 -16.49 23.52
C PHE A 405 1.57 -17.38 23.04
N ILE A 406 2.61 -16.79 22.44
CA ILE A 406 3.81 -17.52 22.01
C ILE A 406 4.56 -18.10 23.22
N ASN A 407 4.73 -17.33 24.30
CA ASN A 407 5.38 -17.81 25.53
C ASN A 407 4.61 -18.94 26.21
N GLN A 408 3.30 -19.01 26.00
CA GLN A 408 2.42 -20.11 26.46
C GLN A 408 2.42 -21.31 25.50
N ASN A 409 3.26 -21.30 24.45
CA ASN A 409 3.32 -22.32 23.39
C ASN A 409 1.96 -22.57 22.72
N LYS A 410 1.12 -21.54 22.57
CA LYS A 410 -0.12 -21.67 21.82
C LYS A 410 0.19 -22.05 20.36
N THR A 411 -0.52 -23.05 19.86
CA THR A 411 -0.45 -23.51 18.47
C THR A 411 -1.43 -22.80 17.55
N ALA A 412 -2.48 -22.20 18.11
CA ALA A 412 -3.45 -21.32 17.45
C ALA A 412 -4.19 -20.48 18.50
N TYR A 413 -4.85 -19.41 18.07
CA TYR A 413 -5.82 -18.67 18.87
C TYR A 413 -6.87 -18.01 17.97
N THR A 414 -8.07 -17.83 18.52
CA THR A 414 -9.19 -17.18 17.83
C THR A 414 -9.16 -15.66 17.99
N SER A 415 -9.89 -14.95 17.12
CA SER A 415 -10.12 -13.50 17.25
C SER A 415 -10.74 -13.12 18.61
N GLN A 416 -11.61 -13.99 19.15
CA GLN A 416 -12.23 -13.78 20.46
C GLN A 416 -11.19 -13.84 21.60
N GLU A 417 -10.37 -14.89 21.63
CA GLU A 417 -9.31 -15.03 22.65
C GLU A 417 -8.32 -13.86 22.60
N PHE A 418 -7.91 -13.45 21.38
CA PHE A 418 -7.05 -12.29 21.18
C PHE A 418 -7.70 -11.00 21.72
N THR A 419 -8.96 -10.77 21.36
CA THR A 419 -9.73 -9.59 21.78
C THR A 419 -9.91 -9.54 23.30
N GLU A 420 -10.20 -10.67 23.94
CA GLU A 420 -10.33 -10.75 25.41
C GLU A 420 -9.00 -10.48 26.11
N ALA A 421 -7.90 -11.06 25.62
CA ALA A 421 -6.56 -10.79 26.14
C ALA A 421 -6.17 -9.32 25.97
N LEU A 422 -6.48 -8.73 24.81
CA LEU A 422 -6.24 -7.32 24.52
C LEU A 422 -7.05 -6.41 25.45
N LYS A 423 -8.35 -6.67 25.61
CA LYS A 423 -9.22 -5.94 26.54
C LYS A 423 -8.69 -5.98 27.97
N ASN A 424 -8.18 -7.12 28.42
CA ASN A 424 -7.60 -7.24 29.75
C ASN A 424 -6.33 -6.41 29.93
N LEU A 425 -5.47 -6.30 28.91
CA LEU A 425 -4.29 -5.43 28.95
C LEU A 425 -4.63 -3.94 28.82
N LEU A 426 -5.77 -3.61 28.19
CA LEU A 426 -6.23 -2.23 28.02
C LEU A 426 -7.01 -1.69 29.24
N LYS A 427 -7.39 -2.53 30.21
CA LYS A 427 -8.01 -2.07 31.48
C LYS A 427 -7.06 -1.09 32.20
N GLY A 428 -7.39 0.20 32.15
CA GLY A 428 -6.56 1.31 32.65
C GLY A 428 -6.15 2.34 31.59
N VAL A 429 -6.43 2.10 30.31
CA VAL A 429 -6.28 3.09 29.22
C VAL A 429 -7.63 3.78 28.99
N LEU A 430 -7.68 5.09 29.29
CA LEU A 430 -8.88 5.93 29.49
C LEU A 430 -9.88 6.12 28.33
N ALA A 431 -9.87 5.33 27.25
CA ALA A 431 -10.75 5.60 26.10
C ALA A 431 -11.10 4.36 25.27
N LEU A 432 -11.66 3.31 25.89
CA LEU A 432 -12.20 2.18 25.14
C LEU A 432 -13.56 2.49 24.50
N GLU A 433 -14.46 3.22 25.16
CA GLU A 433 -15.77 3.57 24.57
C GLU A 433 -15.66 4.60 23.44
N ALA A 434 -14.75 5.57 23.53
CA ALA A 434 -14.51 6.56 22.48
C ALA A 434 -13.78 5.99 21.25
N TYR A 435 -12.93 4.97 21.42
CA TYR A 435 -12.24 4.29 20.31
C TYR A 435 -13.21 3.50 19.41
N TRP A 436 -14.17 2.81 20.02
CA TRP A 436 -15.24 2.13 19.29
C TRP A 436 -16.25 3.12 18.68
N ASN A 437 -16.48 4.29 19.31
CA ASN A 437 -17.40 5.32 18.79
C ASN A 437 -16.78 6.27 17.74
N TYR A 438 -15.47 6.56 17.76
CA TYR A 438 -14.82 7.49 16.82
C TYR A 438 -14.72 6.95 15.39
N ASN A 439 -14.59 5.63 15.23
CA ASN A 439 -14.70 4.97 13.91
C ASN A 439 -16.11 5.12 13.29
N ILE A 440 -17.08 5.66 14.05
CA ILE A 440 -18.47 5.90 13.65
C ILE A 440 -18.75 7.42 13.47
N GLU A 441 -17.77 8.36 13.53
CA GLU A 441 -18.09 9.82 13.41
C GLU A 441 -17.32 10.64 12.33
N CYS A 442 -16.34 10.09 11.61
CA CYS A 442 -15.59 10.82 10.56
C CYS A 442 -16.13 11.04 9.12
N ASN A 443 -17.24 10.49 8.58
CA ASN A 443 -17.70 10.84 7.22
C ASN A 443 -18.95 11.73 7.17
N LYS A 444 -18.89 12.97 7.68
CA LYS A 444 -19.79 14.06 7.23
C LYS A 444 -19.05 15.11 6.39
N ARG A 445 -19.00 14.96 5.05
CA ARG A 445 -18.91 16.11 4.12
C ARG A 445 -19.68 15.83 2.83
N PRO A 446 -20.45 16.80 2.29
CA PRO A 446 -21.34 16.58 1.16
C PRO A 446 -20.67 16.80 -0.19
N ARG A 447 -20.97 15.95 -1.19
CA ARG A 447 -20.75 16.26 -2.61
C ARG A 447 -21.90 15.76 -3.48
N HIS A 448 -22.32 16.64 -4.40
CA HIS A 448 -23.32 16.43 -5.44
C HIS A 448 -22.79 15.55 -6.58
N PHE A 449 -23.67 14.76 -7.20
CA PHE A 449 -23.37 13.99 -8.41
C PHE A 449 -24.41 14.27 -9.51
N GLY A 450 -23.93 14.42 -10.74
CA GLY A 450 -24.73 14.49 -11.96
C GLY A 450 -24.69 13.15 -12.69
N VAL A 451 -25.81 12.74 -13.27
CA VAL A 451 -25.97 11.46 -13.97
C VAL A 451 -25.62 11.62 -15.46
N ARG A 452 -24.63 10.85 -15.96
CA ARG A 452 -24.21 10.81 -17.38
C ARG A 452 -25.20 10.05 -18.28
N GLU A 453 -25.16 10.37 -19.57
CA GLU A 453 -26.10 10.04 -20.65
C GLU A 453 -26.18 8.54 -21.06
N LEU A 454 -25.27 7.70 -20.57
CA LEU A 454 -25.22 6.25 -20.80
C LEU A 454 -26.40 5.50 -20.18
N TYR A 455 -26.90 5.95 -19.02
CA TYR A 455 -28.03 5.34 -18.31
C TYR A 455 -29.33 5.36 -19.14
N ARG A 456 -29.48 6.33 -20.06
CA ARG A 456 -30.65 6.44 -20.93
C ARG A 456 -30.63 5.47 -22.13
N ARG A 457 -29.47 4.88 -22.47
CA ARG A 457 -29.37 3.94 -23.60
C ARG A 457 -29.72 2.50 -23.21
N ARG A 458 -29.42 2.07 -21.97
CA ARG A 458 -29.62 0.67 -21.51
C ARG A 458 -31.10 0.29 -21.28
N LEU A 459 -31.96 1.24 -20.91
CA LEU A 459 -33.42 1.03 -20.73
C LEU A 459 -34.16 0.51 -21.99
N LYS A 460 -33.52 0.53 -23.17
CA LYS A 460 -34.14 0.08 -24.44
C LYS A 460 -33.79 -1.35 -24.86
N GLN A 461 -32.79 -2.01 -24.27
CA GLN A 461 -32.24 -3.27 -24.81
C GLN A 461 -32.51 -4.52 -23.94
N GLY A 462 -32.92 -4.35 -22.68
CA GLY A 462 -33.29 -5.45 -21.78
C GLY A 462 -32.08 -6.16 -21.17
N ASP A 463 -32.07 -6.26 -19.84
CA ASP A 463 -30.90 -6.69 -19.04
C ASP A 463 -30.55 -8.19 -19.23
N GLU A 464 -31.50 -9.02 -19.69
CA GLU A 464 -31.27 -10.44 -19.96
C GLU A 464 -30.38 -10.71 -21.19
N HIS A 465 -30.43 -9.84 -22.21
CA HIS A 465 -29.71 -10.09 -23.46
C HIS A 465 -28.20 -9.84 -23.32
N ASN A 466 -27.82 -8.86 -22.49
CA ASN A 466 -26.42 -8.47 -22.29
C ASN A 466 -25.67 -9.46 -21.39
N LEU A 467 -26.33 -9.99 -20.34
CA LEU A 467 -25.70 -10.91 -19.38
C LEU A 467 -25.28 -12.24 -20.03
N VAL A 468 -26.04 -12.73 -21.03
CA VAL A 468 -25.79 -14.00 -21.71
C VAL A 468 -24.66 -13.90 -22.75
N GLU A 469 -24.48 -12.75 -23.42
CA GLU A 469 -23.32 -12.49 -24.28
C GLU A 469 -22.04 -12.20 -23.47
N GLU A 470 -22.15 -11.55 -22.31
CA GLU A 470 -21.01 -11.02 -21.55
C GLU A 470 -20.34 -12.06 -20.61
N MET A 471 -20.94 -13.22 -20.35
CA MET A 471 -20.35 -14.30 -19.54
C MET A 471 -19.49 -15.32 -20.33
N HIS A 472 -19.03 -14.99 -21.54
CA HIS A 472 -17.99 -15.79 -22.23
C HIS A 472 -16.61 -15.61 -21.56
N LEU A 473 -16.48 -16.24 -20.38
CA LEU A 473 -15.27 -16.33 -19.57
C LEU A 473 -14.23 -17.25 -20.24
N GLY A 474 -12.98 -16.80 -20.19
CA GLY A 474 -11.84 -17.49 -20.77
C GLY A 474 -11.60 -18.90 -20.22
N ASP A 475 -11.19 -19.76 -21.14
CA ASP A 475 -10.79 -21.18 -21.02
C ASP A 475 -11.78 -22.15 -20.35
N LEU A 476 -12.85 -22.44 -21.09
CA LEU A 476 -13.84 -23.48 -20.79
C LEU A 476 -13.26 -24.92 -20.77
N SER A 477 -12.09 -25.17 -21.38
CA SER A 477 -11.60 -26.54 -21.56
C SER A 477 -11.23 -27.21 -20.23
N GLY A 478 -10.52 -26.50 -19.34
CA GLY A 478 -10.10 -27.02 -18.03
C GLY A 478 -11.24 -27.21 -17.03
N LEU A 479 -12.24 -26.32 -17.04
CA LEU A 479 -13.40 -26.42 -16.15
C LEU A 479 -14.31 -27.59 -16.54
N PHE A 480 -14.61 -27.75 -17.84
CA PHE A 480 -15.42 -28.87 -18.31
C PHE A 480 -14.70 -30.20 -18.12
N ASP A 481 -13.39 -30.27 -18.32
CA ASP A 481 -12.60 -31.48 -18.04
C ASP A 481 -12.54 -31.84 -16.56
N HIS A 482 -12.46 -30.85 -15.67
CA HIS A 482 -12.46 -31.08 -14.23
C HIS A 482 -13.83 -31.59 -13.76
N LEU A 483 -14.91 -30.91 -14.14
CA LEU A 483 -16.27 -31.28 -13.74
C LEU A 483 -16.74 -32.59 -14.40
N SER A 484 -16.34 -32.84 -15.65
CA SER A 484 -16.58 -34.11 -16.34
C SER A 484 -15.94 -35.28 -15.59
N ARG A 485 -14.71 -35.12 -15.07
CA ARG A 485 -14.02 -36.11 -14.24
C ARG A 485 -14.62 -36.26 -12.84
N LEU A 486 -15.05 -35.15 -12.22
CA LEU A 486 -15.58 -35.15 -10.86
C LEU A 486 -16.96 -35.83 -10.78
N PHE A 487 -17.80 -35.63 -11.80
CA PHE A 487 -19.18 -36.11 -11.84
C PHE A 487 -19.41 -37.29 -12.79
N ASP A 488 -18.35 -37.79 -13.44
CA ASP A 488 -18.39 -38.91 -14.39
C ASP A 488 -19.44 -38.73 -15.50
N HIS A 489 -19.47 -37.53 -16.08
CA HIS A 489 -20.42 -37.13 -17.12
C HIS A 489 -19.69 -36.47 -18.28
N THR A 490 -20.22 -36.60 -19.49
CA THR A 490 -19.61 -35.95 -20.68
C THR A 490 -19.62 -34.43 -20.54
N GLN A 491 -18.61 -33.76 -21.10
CA GLN A 491 -18.56 -32.28 -21.11
C GLN A 491 -19.85 -31.64 -21.64
N SER A 492 -20.51 -32.27 -22.62
CA SER A 492 -21.81 -31.82 -23.15
C SER A 492 -22.92 -31.85 -22.10
N THR A 493 -22.98 -32.90 -21.29
CA THR A 493 -23.96 -33.05 -20.20
C THR A 493 -23.65 -32.07 -19.07
N VAL A 494 -22.38 -31.92 -18.70
CA VAL A 494 -21.92 -30.92 -17.71
C VAL A 494 -22.25 -29.50 -18.17
N SER A 495 -22.11 -29.19 -19.46
CA SER A 495 -22.48 -27.90 -20.04
C SER A 495 -23.98 -27.61 -19.94
N ALA A 496 -24.83 -28.61 -20.21
CA ALA A 496 -26.27 -28.47 -20.05
C ALA A 496 -26.65 -28.24 -18.58
N ILE A 497 -26.08 -29.03 -17.66
CA ILE A 497 -26.31 -28.91 -16.21
C ILE A 497 -25.85 -27.55 -15.69
N LEU A 498 -24.66 -27.09 -16.10
CA LEU A 498 -24.14 -25.78 -15.72
C LEU A 498 -25.04 -24.65 -16.21
N LYS A 499 -25.52 -24.71 -17.46
CA LYS A 499 -26.45 -23.71 -17.98
C LYS A 499 -27.75 -23.67 -17.19
N GLU A 500 -28.34 -24.82 -16.90
CA GLU A 500 -29.57 -24.90 -16.10
C GLU A 500 -29.36 -24.40 -14.67
N THR A 501 -28.27 -24.82 -14.03
CA THR A 501 -27.91 -24.42 -12.67
C THR A 501 -27.65 -22.93 -12.57
N LEU A 502 -26.87 -22.36 -13.48
CA LEU A 502 -26.58 -20.93 -13.52
C LEU A 502 -27.83 -20.11 -13.81
N THR A 503 -28.73 -20.59 -14.68
CA THR A 503 -30.00 -19.93 -14.96
C THR A 503 -30.86 -19.84 -13.69
N VAL A 504 -30.93 -20.93 -12.91
CA VAL A 504 -31.65 -20.95 -11.63
C VAL A 504 -30.97 -20.03 -10.61
N ILE A 505 -29.64 -20.07 -10.49
CA ILE A 505 -28.89 -19.20 -9.58
C ILE A 505 -29.15 -17.73 -9.91
N VAL A 506 -29.02 -17.33 -11.18
CA VAL A 506 -29.28 -15.94 -11.60
C VAL A 506 -30.71 -15.54 -11.30
N LYS A 507 -31.69 -16.40 -11.58
CA LYS A 507 -33.11 -16.13 -11.28
C LYS A 507 -33.35 -15.92 -9.79
N GLU A 508 -32.81 -16.77 -8.92
CA GLU A 508 -32.96 -16.65 -7.47
C GLU A 508 -32.21 -15.44 -6.90
N LEU A 509 -31.01 -15.14 -7.41
CA LEU A 509 -30.23 -13.97 -7.00
C LEU A 509 -30.88 -12.66 -7.48
N THR A 510 -31.47 -12.63 -8.68
CA THR A 510 -32.18 -11.45 -9.23
C THR A 510 -33.47 -11.17 -8.48
N ALA A 511 -34.18 -12.22 -8.07
CA ALA A 511 -35.38 -12.08 -7.24
C ALA A 511 -35.07 -11.62 -5.80
N GLY A 512 -33.90 -11.97 -5.25
CA GLY A 512 -33.56 -11.77 -3.85
C GLY A 512 -32.63 -10.60 -3.50
N CYS A 513 -31.50 -10.46 -4.22
CA CYS A 513 -30.39 -9.58 -3.81
C CYS A 513 -29.79 -8.74 -4.94
N LEU A 514 -29.97 -9.08 -6.22
CA LEU A 514 -29.57 -8.24 -7.36
C LEU A 514 -30.67 -7.25 -7.75
N GLN A 515 -31.08 -6.42 -6.79
CA GLN A 515 -32.09 -5.38 -7.02
C GLN A 515 -31.43 -4.01 -6.96
N SER A 516 -31.24 -3.41 -8.13
CA SER A 516 -30.78 -2.02 -8.22
C SER A 516 -31.86 -1.07 -7.66
N PRO A 517 -31.49 -0.02 -6.93
CA PRO A 517 -32.46 0.97 -6.48
C PRO A 517 -33.09 1.68 -7.68
N THR A 518 -34.41 1.73 -7.71
CA THR A 518 -35.20 2.18 -8.87
C THR A 518 -35.75 3.60 -8.69
N SER A 519 -35.63 4.17 -7.49
CA SER A 519 -36.11 5.52 -7.18
C SER A 519 -35.09 6.33 -6.38
N ASP A 520 -35.16 7.66 -6.52
CA ASP A 520 -34.36 8.60 -5.74
C ASP A 520 -34.53 8.40 -4.22
N GLN A 521 -35.73 7.98 -3.78
CA GLN A 521 -35.99 7.72 -2.37
C GLN A 521 -35.20 6.51 -1.87
N GLU A 522 -35.14 5.43 -2.64
CA GLU A 522 -34.36 4.25 -2.26
C GLU A 522 -32.85 4.56 -2.20
N TRP A 523 -32.35 5.38 -3.13
CA TRP A 523 -30.97 5.86 -3.09
C TRP A 523 -30.69 6.72 -1.84
N ARG A 524 -31.62 7.59 -1.45
CA ARG A 524 -31.53 8.37 -0.22
C ARG A 524 -31.58 7.50 1.03
N ASP A 525 -32.39 6.44 1.02
CA ASP A 525 -32.49 5.50 2.14
C ASP A 525 -31.20 4.68 2.29
N ILE A 526 -30.58 4.26 1.18
CA ILE A 526 -29.26 3.61 1.20
C ILE A 526 -28.19 4.57 1.72
N ALA A 527 -28.17 5.82 1.25
CA ALA A 527 -27.25 6.84 1.76
C ALA A 527 -27.46 7.12 3.25
N SER A 528 -28.71 7.14 3.72
CA SER A 528 -29.04 7.27 5.14
C SER A 528 -28.57 6.07 5.95
N ARG A 529 -28.59 4.86 5.36
CA ARG A 529 -28.13 3.65 6.05
C ARG A 529 -26.62 3.56 6.12
N PHE A 530 -25.90 3.88 5.03
CA PHE A 530 -24.45 4.07 5.06
C PHE A 530 -24.03 5.13 6.08
N TRP A 531 -24.79 6.23 6.13
CA TRP A 531 -24.64 7.24 7.16
C TRP A 531 -24.87 6.70 8.57
N SER A 532 -25.94 5.96 8.83
CA SER A 532 -26.26 5.47 10.18
C SER A 532 -25.35 4.33 10.67
N ARG A 533 -24.83 3.49 9.76
CA ARG A 533 -24.12 2.24 10.09
C ARG A 533 -22.62 2.34 9.95
N GLN A 534 -22.17 2.97 8.87
CA GLN A 534 -20.76 3.09 8.50
C GLN A 534 -20.29 4.54 8.58
N ASN A 535 -21.18 5.44 9.01
CA ASN A 535 -20.93 6.86 9.11
C ASN A 535 -20.50 7.48 7.77
N MET A 536 -20.82 6.86 6.64
CA MET A 536 -20.44 7.25 5.29
C MET A 536 -21.50 8.19 4.70
N THR A 537 -21.26 9.51 4.68
CA THR A 537 -22.22 10.47 4.07
C THR A 537 -22.27 10.34 2.56
N HIS A 538 -23.49 10.40 2.01
CA HIS A 538 -23.77 10.38 0.57
C HIS A 538 -23.25 9.14 -0.18
N THR A 539 -22.77 8.13 0.53
CA THR A 539 -22.39 6.85 -0.04
C THR A 539 -23.63 6.05 -0.35
N VAL A 540 -23.77 5.65 -1.60
CA VAL A 540 -24.93 4.88 -2.08
C VAL A 540 -24.58 3.43 -2.43
N GLY A 541 -23.31 3.07 -2.32
CA GLY A 541 -22.81 1.72 -2.49
C GLY A 541 -21.31 1.67 -2.19
N ALA A 542 -20.83 0.52 -1.73
CA ALA A 542 -19.41 0.19 -1.70
C ALA A 542 -19.10 -0.65 -2.95
N ILE A 543 -18.15 -0.21 -3.76
CA ILE A 543 -17.83 -0.81 -5.06
C ILE A 543 -16.48 -1.51 -4.96
N ASP A 544 -16.41 -2.71 -5.50
CA ASP A 544 -15.16 -3.41 -5.79
C ASP A 544 -15.17 -3.88 -7.26
N ASP A 545 -13.98 -4.12 -7.80
CA ASP A 545 -13.82 -4.53 -9.19
C ASP A 545 -12.79 -5.66 -9.36
N LYS A 546 -13.05 -6.55 -10.32
CA LYS A 546 -12.14 -7.63 -10.70
C LYS A 546 -12.00 -7.70 -12.21
N HIS A 547 -10.76 -7.63 -12.68
CA HIS A 547 -10.42 -7.97 -14.05
C HIS A 547 -10.41 -9.49 -14.22
N VAL A 548 -11.37 -10.02 -14.97
CA VAL A 548 -11.42 -11.43 -15.33
C VAL A 548 -10.74 -11.62 -16.67
N ARG A 549 -9.59 -12.30 -16.67
CA ARG A 549 -8.80 -12.52 -17.88
C ARG A 549 -9.60 -13.34 -18.90
N ILE A 550 -9.56 -12.92 -20.16
CA ILE A 550 -10.21 -13.62 -21.27
C ILE A 550 -9.22 -13.89 -22.39
N GLN A 551 -9.56 -14.83 -23.26
CA GLN A 551 -8.94 -14.93 -24.58
C GLN A 551 -9.49 -13.81 -25.47
N ALA A 552 -8.62 -13.15 -26.23
CA ALA A 552 -9.01 -12.05 -27.12
C ALA A 552 -10.12 -12.48 -28.09
N PRO A 553 -11.33 -11.86 -28.03
CA PRO A 553 -12.39 -12.18 -28.97
C PRO A 553 -12.01 -11.77 -30.40
N GLN A 554 -12.50 -12.50 -31.39
CA GLN A 554 -12.20 -12.23 -32.80
C GLN A 554 -12.68 -10.81 -33.17
N ALA A 555 -11.81 -10.02 -33.80
CA ALA A 555 -12.07 -8.62 -34.18
C ALA A 555 -12.32 -7.61 -33.01
N SER A 556 -11.94 -7.95 -31.77
CA SER A 556 -12.12 -7.07 -30.60
C SER A 556 -11.16 -5.87 -30.51
N GLY A 557 -10.09 -5.82 -31.32
CA GLY A 557 -9.09 -4.76 -31.26
C GLY A 557 -8.46 -4.61 -29.87
N SER A 558 -8.39 -3.39 -29.35
CA SER A 558 -7.92 -3.10 -27.98
C SER A 558 -9.05 -2.87 -26.97
N ALA A 559 -10.33 -3.07 -27.34
CA ALA A 559 -11.48 -2.67 -26.54
C ALA A 559 -11.58 -3.38 -25.17
N LEU A 560 -10.97 -4.56 -25.05
CA LEU A 560 -10.91 -5.38 -23.83
C LEU A 560 -9.46 -5.58 -23.34
N PHE A 561 -8.51 -4.83 -23.90
CA PHE A 561 -7.11 -4.89 -23.54
C PHE A 561 -6.83 -3.89 -22.41
N ASN A 562 -6.29 -4.38 -21.29
CA ASN A 562 -6.10 -3.59 -20.07
C ASN A 562 -4.64 -3.10 -19.93
N TYR A 563 -4.42 -2.19 -18.96
CA TYR A 563 -3.10 -1.61 -18.65
C TYR A 563 -2.06 -2.65 -18.20
N LYS A 564 -2.51 -3.80 -17.68
CA LYS A 564 -1.66 -4.95 -17.34
C LYS A 564 -1.25 -5.79 -18.56
N LYS A 565 -1.52 -5.30 -19.78
CA LYS A 565 -1.20 -5.93 -21.07
C LYS A 565 -1.89 -7.27 -21.29
N LEU A 566 -3.10 -7.43 -20.74
CA LEU A 566 -3.92 -8.64 -20.87
C LEU A 566 -5.31 -8.30 -21.42
N PHE A 567 -5.94 -9.24 -22.12
CA PHE A 567 -7.37 -9.14 -22.43
C PHE A 567 -8.18 -9.55 -21.19
N SER A 568 -9.13 -8.70 -20.76
CA SER A 568 -9.97 -8.97 -19.59
C SER A 568 -11.35 -8.33 -19.70
N LEU A 569 -12.36 -8.98 -19.12
CA LEU A 569 -13.64 -8.36 -18.79
C LEU A 569 -13.54 -7.73 -17.41
N LEU A 570 -14.07 -6.52 -17.25
CA LEU A 570 -14.22 -5.89 -15.95
C LEU A 570 -15.53 -6.37 -15.31
N LEU A 571 -15.43 -6.94 -14.11
CA LEU A 571 -16.56 -7.21 -13.23
C LEU A 571 -16.55 -6.14 -12.14
N VAL A 572 -17.60 -5.34 -12.05
CA VAL A 572 -17.80 -4.34 -10.99
C VAL A 572 -18.97 -4.79 -10.14
N VAL A 573 -18.79 -4.84 -8.82
CA VAL A 573 -19.84 -5.18 -7.86
C VAL A 573 -19.98 -4.05 -6.86
N GLY A 574 -21.18 -3.49 -6.77
CA GLY A 574 -21.57 -2.53 -5.75
C GLY A 574 -22.51 -3.17 -4.73
N CYS A 575 -22.28 -2.99 -3.44
CA CYS A 575 -23.18 -3.45 -2.38
C CYS A 575 -23.79 -2.28 -1.58
N ASP A 576 -25.03 -2.44 -1.12
CA ASP A 576 -25.66 -1.47 -0.22
C ASP A 576 -25.18 -1.61 1.24
N ALA A 577 -25.54 -0.63 2.08
CA ALA A 577 -25.09 -0.55 3.48
C ALA A 577 -25.48 -1.76 4.36
N ASP A 578 -26.43 -2.57 3.87
CA ASP A 578 -27.00 -3.69 4.59
C ASP A 578 -26.52 -5.04 4.05
N TYR A 579 -25.69 -5.04 2.99
CA TYR A 579 -25.28 -6.23 2.24
C TYR A 579 -26.47 -7.03 1.70
N THR A 580 -27.58 -6.34 1.44
CA THR A 580 -28.84 -6.94 0.96
C THR A 580 -29.09 -6.69 -0.51
N ARG A 581 -28.50 -5.63 -1.08
CA ARG A 581 -28.63 -5.28 -2.48
C ARG A 581 -27.26 -5.22 -3.14
N LEU A 582 -27.14 -5.91 -4.26
CA LEU A 582 -25.96 -5.98 -5.11
C LEU A 582 -26.29 -5.37 -6.47
N ILE A 583 -25.40 -4.53 -6.96
CA ILE A 583 -25.38 -3.99 -8.31
C ILE A 583 -24.18 -4.61 -8.99
N ILE A 584 -24.39 -5.36 -10.07
CA ILE A 584 -23.30 -5.99 -10.80
C ILE A 584 -23.28 -5.40 -12.21
N ASP A 585 -22.12 -4.92 -12.64
CA ASP A 585 -21.85 -4.50 -14.02
C ASP A 585 -20.69 -5.35 -14.56
N VAL A 586 -20.89 -5.99 -15.71
CA VAL A 586 -19.88 -6.86 -16.35
C VAL A 586 -19.62 -6.32 -17.75
N GLY A 587 -18.38 -6.37 -18.22
CA GLY A 587 -18.07 -6.07 -19.62
C GLY A 587 -17.92 -4.59 -19.97
N VAL A 588 -17.70 -3.72 -18.98
CA VAL A 588 -17.36 -2.31 -19.25
C VAL A 588 -16.02 -2.26 -20.00
N HIS A 589 -15.95 -1.45 -21.06
CA HIS A 589 -14.72 -1.32 -21.85
C HIS A 589 -13.59 -0.79 -20.96
N SER A 590 -12.42 -1.40 -21.05
CA SER A 590 -11.25 -1.04 -20.23
C SER A 590 -10.82 0.42 -20.40
N SER A 591 -11.27 1.10 -21.47
CA SER A 591 -10.99 2.52 -21.73
C SER A 591 -12.02 3.50 -21.13
N ASN A 592 -13.15 3.02 -20.60
CA ASN A 592 -14.28 3.88 -20.21
C ASN A 592 -14.49 4.01 -18.68
N THR A 593 -13.73 3.30 -17.86
CA THR A 593 -13.86 3.33 -16.39
C THR A 593 -12.78 4.16 -15.67
N ASP A 594 -11.80 4.68 -16.39
CA ASP A 594 -10.75 5.54 -15.83
C ASP A 594 -11.08 7.05 -15.93
N GLN A 595 -12.38 7.43 -15.88
CA GLN A 595 -12.84 8.83 -15.88
C GLN A 595 -13.76 9.18 -14.71
#